data_AF-A0A820GVS6-F1
#
_entry.id   AF-A0A820GVS6-F1
#
_cell.length_a   1.000
_cell.length_b   1.000
_cell.length_c   1.000
_cell.angle_alpha   90.00
_cell.angle_beta   90.00
_cell.angle_gamma   90.00
#
_symmetry.space_group_name_H-M   'P 1'
#
loop_
_entity.id
_entity.type
_entity.pdbx_description
1 polymer ?
#
loop_
_entity_poly.entity_id
_entity_poly.type
_entity_poly.pdbx_seq_one_letter_code
_entity_poly.pdbx_strand_id
1 'polypeptide(L)'
;RIHTADSCQKILENNRRIINDDRIVPRVKNCVEPSPSSPYGKDVYSYRIIEQTIRQTFDKDRQPIIVVPGLMLGATDSRSYTNLSKNLYRFSPFIYHHDDLDRLHGDNERMTHLDVQRGLNFYFHLIVNNQLGHIPESKLNTEL
;
A
#
# COMPACT_ATOMS: atom_id res chain seq x y z
N ARG A 1 -12.77 10.45 3.50
CA ARG A 1 -11.54 9.75 3.96
C ARG A 1 -11.23 10.29 5.35
N ILE A 2 -10.70 9.45 6.24
CA ILE A 2 -10.40 9.82 7.64
C ILE A 2 -8.88 9.68 7.82
N HIS A 3 -8.25 10.69 8.41
CA HIS A 3 -6.81 10.64 8.72
C HIS A 3 -6.55 9.57 9.78
N THR A 4 -5.37 8.92 9.76
CA THR A 4 -5.04 7.81 10.67
C THR A 4 -5.02 8.19 12.15
N ALA A 5 -4.85 9.47 12.46
CA ALA A 5 -4.91 10.03 13.82
C ALA A 5 -6.31 10.54 14.22
N ASP A 6 -7.34 10.25 13.42
CA ASP A 6 -8.69 10.73 13.62
C ASP A 6 -9.70 9.56 13.66
N SER A 7 -10.96 9.85 13.98
CA SER A 7 -12.03 8.86 13.99
C SER A 7 -13.32 9.41 13.39
N CYS A 8 -14.22 8.49 13.02
CA CYS A 8 -15.57 8.83 12.61
C CYS A 8 -16.28 9.74 13.61
N GLN A 9 -16.18 9.39 14.89
CA GLN A 9 -16.80 10.13 15.98
C GLN A 9 -16.23 11.53 16.11
N LYS A 10 -14.90 11.66 16.15
CA LYS A 10 -14.24 12.96 16.34
C LYS A 10 -14.51 13.91 15.16
N ILE A 11 -14.56 13.39 13.93
CA ILE A 11 -14.97 14.17 12.76
C ILE A 11 -16.43 14.63 12.88
N LEU A 12 -17.35 13.75 13.31
CA LEU A 12 -18.76 14.10 13.47
C LEU A 12 -18.96 15.16 14.55
N GLU A 13 -18.28 15.02 15.69
CA GLU A 13 -18.28 16.00 16.78
C GLU A 13 -17.73 17.35 16.31
N ASN A 14 -16.61 17.34 15.59
CA ASN A 14 -16.03 18.57 15.04
C ASN A 14 -16.98 19.24 14.02
N ASN A 15 -17.64 18.46 13.15
CA ASN A 15 -18.61 19.00 12.21
C ASN A 15 -19.81 19.64 12.92
N ARG A 16 -20.36 19.00 13.96
CA ARG A 16 -21.45 19.58 14.77
C ARG A 16 -21.02 20.90 15.41
N ARG A 17 -19.81 20.94 15.97
CA ARG A 17 -19.24 22.14 16.59
C ARG A 17 -19.06 23.29 15.58
N ILE A 18 -18.63 22.98 14.36
CA ILE A 18 -18.42 24.00 13.30
C ILE A 18 -19.76 24.51 12.75
N ILE A 19 -20.73 23.62 12.54
CA ILE A 19 -22.06 24.00 12.04
C ILE A 19 -22.79 24.89 13.05
N ASN A 20 -22.76 24.52 14.34
CA ASN A 20 -23.31 25.31 15.45
C ASN A 20 -24.76 25.81 15.21
N ASP A 21 -25.59 24.97 14.60
CA ASP A 21 -27.00 25.24 14.32
C ASP A 21 -27.81 23.96 14.55
N ASP A 22 -28.62 23.94 15.61
CA ASP A 22 -29.40 22.78 16.04
C ASP A 22 -30.48 22.34 15.04
N ARG A 23 -30.81 23.19 14.06
CA ARG A 23 -31.73 22.84 12.97
C ARG A 23 -31.08 21.90 11.94
N ILE A 24 -29.75 21.86 11.91
CA ILE A 24 -28.99 20.99 11.01
C ILE A 24 -28.57 19.75 11.80
N VAL A 25 -29.16 18.60 11.48
CA VAL A 25 -28.86 17.31 12.12
C VAL A 25 -28.15 16.38 11.14
N PRO A 26 -26.81 16.29 11.17
CA PRO A 26 -26.06 15.41 10.26
C PRO A 26 -26.40 13.95 10.53
N ARG A 27 -26.70 13.20 9.45
CA ARG A 27 -26.88 11.74 9.50
C ARG A 27 -25.71 11.05 8.81
N VAL A 28 -25.05 10.16 9.53
CA VAL A 28 -23.95 9.36 8.98
C VAL A 28 -24.54 8.17 8.22
N LYS A 29 -24.36 8.15 6.89
CA LYS A 29 -24.81 7.02 6.04
C LYS A 29 -23.91 5.80 6.17
N ASN A 30 -22.60 6.03 6.16
CA ASN A 30 -21.58 5.02 6.35
C ASN A 30 -20.36 5.69 6.97
N CYS A 31 -19.72 5.02 7.91
CA CYS A 31 -18.42 5.43 8.39
C CYS A 31 -17.48 4.24 8.52
N VAL A 32 -16.28 4.43 8.00
CA VAL A 32 -15.22 3.43 8.01
C VAL A 32 -14.03 4.07 8.68
N GLU A 33 -13.64 3.52 9.82
CA GLU A 33 -12.46 3.96 10.55
C GLU A 33 -11.19 3.78 9.71
N PRO A 34 -10.15 4.60 9.94
CA PRO A 34 -8.89 4.45 9.23
C PRO A 34 -8.32 3.04 9.47
N SER A 35 -7.76 2.43 8.42
CA SER A 35 -7.06 1.15 8.58
C SER A 35 -5.85 1.33 9.52
N PRO A 36 -5.56 0.35 10.39
CA PRO A 36 -4.37 0.39 11.23
C PRO A 36 -3.10 0.43 10.37
N SER A 37 -2.04 1.03 10.92
CA SER A 37 -0.72 0.98 10.30
C SER A 37 -0.15 -0.44 10.39
N SER A 38 0.34 -0.96 9.27
CA SER A 38 1.06 -2.23 9.26
C SER A 38 2.43 -2.06 9.93
N PRO A 39 2.93 -3.08 10.65
CA PRO A 39 4.26 -3.03 11.25
C PRO A 39 5.32 -2.90 10.16
N TYR A 40 6.46 -2.30 10.48
CA TYR A 40 7.59 -2.15 9.56
C TYR A 40 8.89 -2.06 10.35
N GLY A 41 10.03 -2.21 9.67
CA GLY A 41 11.35 -2.13 10.28
C GLY A 41 12.16 -3.42 10.17
N LYS A 42 13.37 -3.40 10.75
CA LYS A 42 14.37 -4.46 10.56
C LYS A 42 13.93 -5.81 11.14
N ASP A 43 13.13 -5.79 12.19
CA ASP A 43 12.70 -6.98 12.94
C ASP A 43 11.33 -7.52 12.48
N VAL A 44 10.75 -6.92 11.44
CA VAL A 44 9.43 -7.32 10.91
C VAL A 44 9.62 -8.13 9.63
N TYR A 45 9.59 -9.46 9.75
CA TYR A 45 9.81 -10.38 8.63
C TYR A 45 8.95 -10.07 7.41
N SER A 46 7.65 -9.84 7.60
CA SER A 46 6.69 -9.59 6.51
C SER A 46 6.96 -8.28 5.76
N TYR A 47 7.54 -7.28 6.43
CA TYR A 47 8.00 -6.05 5.78
C TYR A 47 9.33 -6.29 5.06
N ARG A 48 10.27 -6.98 5.73
CA ARG A 48 11.60 -7.30 5.19
C ARG A 48 11.54 -8.16 3.93
N ILE A 49 10.61 -9.10 3.83
CA ILE A 49 10.46 -9.95 2.65
C ILE A 49 10.00 -9.11 1.45
N ILE A 50 9.07 -8.17 1.65
CA ILE A 50 8.61 -7.24 0.62
C ILE A 50 9.75 -6.30 0.22
N GLU A 51 10.46 -5.71 1.19
CA GLU A 51 11.63 -4.87 0.93
C GLU A 51 12.67 -5.59 0.07
N GLN A 52 13.02 -6.83 0.45
CA GLN A 52 14.02 -7.60 -0.28
C GLN A 52 13.55 -7.94 -1.70
N THR A 53 12.28 -8.31 -1.88
CA THR A 53 11.71 -8.53 -3.21
C THR A 53 11.72 -7.25 -4.05
N ILE A 54 11.42 -6.09 -3.46
CA ILE A 54 11.53 -4.80 -4.16
C ILE A 54 12.97 -4.58 -4.65
N ARG A 55 13.97 -4.76 -3.79
CA ARG A 55 15.38 -4.62 -4.16
C ARG A 55 15.76 -5.57 -5.30
N GLN A 56 15.40 -6.85 -5.17
CA GLN A 56 15.67 -7.84 -6.22
C GLN A 56 15.01 -7.49 -7.56
N THR A 57 13.79 -6.98 -7.57
CA THR A 57 13.08 -6.69 -8.82
C THR A 57 13.46 -5.34 -9.43
N PHE A 58 13.75 -4.33 -8.61
CA PHE A 58 13.88 -2.95 -9.06
C PHE A 58 15.30 -2.38 -8.96
N ASP A 59 16.20 -2.96 -8.16
CA ASP A 59 17.60 -2.51 -8.14
C ASP A 59 18.16 -2.66 -9.54
N LYS A 60 18.67 -1.54 -10.06
CA LYS A 60 19.51 -1.52 -11.25
C LYS A 60 20.95 -1.50 -10.78
N ASP A 61 21.88 -1.99 -11.59
CA ASP A 61 23.32 -1.99 -11.28
C ASP A 61 23.76 -0.69 -10.58
N ARG A 62 24.62 -0.79 -9.57
CA ARG A 62 25.22 0.37 -8.85
C ARG A 62 24.24 1.44 -8.33
N GLN A 63 22.93 1.22 -8.35
CA GLN A 63 21.90 2.17 -7.89
C GLN A 63 20.88 1.43 -7.02
N PRO A 64 21.23 1.16 -5.75
CA PRO A 64 20.33 0.50 -4.82
C PRO A 64 19.13 1.40 -4.52
N ILE A 65 17.93 0.82 -4.54
CA ILE A 65 16.70 1.53 -4.20
C ILE A 65 16.54 1.58 -2.68
N ILE A 66 16.08 2.73 -2.20
CA ILE A 66 15.70 2.88 -0.80
C ILE A 66 14.21 2.55 -0.69
N VAL A 67 13.89 1.55 0.12
CA VAL A 67 12.51 1.17 0.42
C VAL A 67 12.07 1.86 1.71
N VAL A 68 10.97 2.60 1.66
CA VAL A 68 10.37 3.26 2.81
C VAL A 68 8.87 2.97 2.85
N PRO A 69 8.26 2.86 4.04
CA PRO A 69 6.81 2.76 4.15
C PRO A 69 6.15 4.07 3.69
N GLY A 70 4.98 3.96 3.06
CA GLY A 70 4.19 5.10 2.59
C GLY A 70 2.71 4.95 2.93
N LEU A 71 1.98 6.07 2.90
CA LEU A 71 0.54 6.09 3.16
C LEU A 71 -0.23 5.89 1.84
N MET A 72 -1.05 4.84 1.77
CA MET A 72 -2.02 4.68 0.70
C MET A 72 -3.28 5.49 0.99
N LEU A 73 -3.59 6.47 0.13
CA LEU A 73 -4.78 7.33 0.29
C LEU A 73 -6.05 6.68 -0.26
N GLY A 74 -5.93 5.73 -1.19
CA GLY A 74 -7.05 5.01 -1.76
C GLY A 74 -7.60 3.93 -0.82
N ALA A 75 -8.88 3.63 -0.94
CA ALA A 75 -9.47 2.49 -0.25
C ALA A 75 -9.14 1.21 -1.03
N THR A 76 -8.58 0.22 -0.35
CA THR A 76 -8.30 -1.11 -0.91
C THR A 76 -9.09 -2.17 -0.15
N ASP A 77 -9.16 -3.39 -0.71
CA ASP A 77 -9.83 -4.51 -0.06
C ASP A 77 -9.14 -4.98 1.22
N SER A 78 -7.89 -4.54 1.46
CA SER A 78 -7.12 -4.82 2.67
C SER A 78 -7.89 -4.53 3.98
N ARG A 79 -8.85 -3.60 3.96
CA ARG A 79 -9.73 -3.33 5.13
C ARG A 79 -10.52 -4.56 5.59
N SER A 80 -10.94 -5.41 4.65
CA SER A 80 -11.70 -6.64 4.93
C SER A 80 -10.84 -7.72 5.59
N TYR A 81 -9.51 -7.59 5.53
CA TYR A 81 -8.55 -8.54 6.08
C TYR A 81 -7.96 -8.11 7.43
N THR A 82 -8.43 -6.98 8.00
CA THR A 82 -7.92 -6.43 9.28
C THR A 82 -8.12 -7.37 10.47
N ASN A 83 -9.15 -8.22 10.44
CA ASN A 83 -9.37 -9.24 11.46
C ASN A 83 -8.52 -10.51 11.26
N LEU A 84 -7.86 -10.67 10.11
CA LEU A 84 -7.07 -11.86 9.77
C LEU A 84 -5.59 -11.66 10.03
N SER A 85 -5.07 -10.45 9.84
CA SER A 85 -3.64 -10.15 10.04
C SER A 85 -3.40 -8.67 10.33
N LYS A 86 -2.35 -8.40 11.11
CA LYS A 86 -1.79 -7.05 11.29
C LYS A 86 -0.77 -6.70 10.18
N ASN A 87 -0.28 -7.70 9.45
CA ASN A 87 0.74 -7.56 8.41
C ASN A 87 0.08 -7.29 7.04
N LEU A 88 -0.55 -6.14 6.86
CA LEU A 88 -1.34 -5.81 5.66
C LEU A 88 -0.68 -4.73 4.80
N TYR A 89 0.13 -5.13 3.82
CA TYR A 89 0.88 -4.20 2.99
C TYR A 89 0.15 -3.94 1.67
N ARG A 90 0.25 -2.69 1.19
CA ARG A 90 -0.30 -2.26 -0.10
C ARG A 90 0.86 -1.82 -0.95
N PHE A 91 1.12 -2.55 -2.02
CA PHE A 91 2.23 -2.27 -2.92
C PHE A 91 1.81 -2.63 -4.34
N SER A 92 2.04 -1.69 -5.25
CA SER A 92 1.86 -1.88 -6.69
C SER A 92 3.24 -1.89 -7.33
N PRO A 93 3.71 -3.01 -7.92
CA PRO A 93 5.06 -3.14 -8.46
C PRO A 93 5.21 -2.46 -9.84
N PHE A 94 4.73 -1.23 -9.98
CA PHE A 94 4.75 -0.47 -11.23
C PHE A 94 5.48 0.86 -11.02
N ILE A 95 6.11 1.36 -12.08
CA ILE A 95 6.72 2.69 -12.05
C ILE A 95 5.66 3.68 -12.49
N TYR A 96 5.28 4.59 -11.60
CA TYR A 96 4.34 5.67 -11.90
C TYR A 96 5.11 6.96 -12.17
N HIS A 97 4.90 7.53 -13.35
CA HIS A 97 5.26 8.89 -13.70
C HIS A 97 4.11 9.84 -13.36
N HIS A 98 4.39 11.16 -13.39
CA HIS A 98 3.40 12.17 -13.02
C HIS A 98 2.10 12.04 -13.84
N ASP A 99 2.24 11.91 -15.16
CA ASP A 99 1.12 11.77 -16.11
C ASP A 99 0.37 10.43 -16.00
N ASP A 100 0.87 9.47 -15.21
CA ASP A 100 0.19 8.21 -14.97
C ASP A 100 -0.88 8.34 -13.88
N LEU A 101 -0.69 9.28 -12.95
CA LEU A 101 -1.57 9.44 -11.79
C LEU A 101 -2.96 9.90 -12.18
N ASP A 102 -3.08 10.83 -13.14
CA ASP A 102 -4.36 11.32 -13.65
C ASP A 102 -5.13 10.27 -14.46
N ARG A 103 -4.41 9.25 -14.94
CA ARG A 103 -5.00 8.16 -15.74
C ARG A 103 -5.54 7.03 -14.88
N LEU A 104 -5.21 6.97 -13.59
CA LEU A 104 -5.78 5.99 -12.67
C LEU A 104 -7.28 6.28 -12.49
N HIS A 105 -8.14 5.39 -13.00
CA HIS A 105 -9.59 5.62 -13.10
C HIS A 105 -9.97 6.81 -14.00
N GLY A 106 -9.07 7.25 -14.86
CA GLY A 106 -9.25 8.34 -15.81
C GLY A 106 -9.33 7.84 -17.25
N ASP A 107 -9.36 8.79 -18.19
CA ASP A 107 -9.39 8.46 -19.61
C ASP A 107 -8.07 7.83 -20.07
N ASN A 108 -8.17 6.84 -20.96
CA ASN A 108 -7.01 6.15 -21.56
C ASN A 108 -6.02 5.60 -20.51
N GLU A 109 -6.56 4.98 -19.47
CA GLU A 109 -5.81 4.16 -18.52
C GLU A 109 -5.03 3.08 -19.28
N ARG A 110 -3.69 3.08 -19.13
CA ARG A 110 -2.79 2.16 -19.82
C ARG A 110 -1.50 2.00 -19.03
N MET A 111 -0.83 0.87 -19.26
CA MET A 111 0.42 0.47 -18.63
C MET A 111 1.38 -0.02 -19.71
N THR A 112 2.69 0.13 -19.50
CA THR A 112 3.69 -0.39 -20.44
C THR A 112 3.83 -1.91 -20.29
N HIS A 113 4.18 -2.61 -21.37
CA HIS A 113 4.51 -4.04 -21.29
C HIS A 113 5.67 -4.33 -20.32
N LEU A 114 6.61 -3.38 -20.19
CA LEU A 114 7.72 -3.48 -19.26
C LEU A 114 7.27 -3.43 -17.79
N ASP A 115 6.27 -2.60 -17.45
CA ASP A 115 5.69 -2.58 -16.10
C ASP A 115 4.92 -3.85 -15.80
N VAL A 116 4.21 -4.41 -16.79
CA VAL A 116 3.55 -5.72 -16.65
C VAL A 116 4.58 -6.81 -16.35
N GLN A 117 5.66 -6.89 -17.14
CA GLN A 117 6.76 -7.85 -16.90
C GLN A 117 7.39 -7.66 -15.52
N ARG A 118 7.60 -6.40 -15.10
CA ARG A 118 8.14 -6.10 -13.76
C ARG A 118 7.21 -6.55 -12.65
N GLY A 119 5.90 -6.34 -12.81
CA GLY A 119 4.91 -6.81 -11.86
C GLY A 119 4.90 -8.33 -11.73
N LEU A 120 4.93 -9.05 -12.86
CA LEU A 120 5.05 -10.50 -12.87
C LEU A 120 6.32 -10.97 -12.15
N ASN A 121 7.45 -10.35 -12.45
CA ASN A 121 8.74 -10.65 -11.84
C ASN A 121 8.70 -10.43 -10.31
N PHE A 122 8.11 -9.31 -9.86
CA PHE A 122 7.94 -9.01 -8.43
C PHE A 122 7.09 -10.06 -7.72
N TYR A 123 5.90 -10.38 -8.25
CA TYR A 123 5.00 -11.34 -7.57
C TYR A 123 5.60 -12.75 -7.56
N PHE A 124 6.29 -13.16 -8.63
CA PHE A 124 7.03 -14.43 -8.66
C PHE A 124 8.07 -14.48 -7.53
N HIS A 125 8.95 -13.47 -7.44
CA HIS A 125 9.97 -13.41 -6.40
C HIS A 125 9.37 -13.31 -5.00
N LEU A 126 8.26 -12.58 -4.83
CA LEU A 126 7.58 -12.50 -3.54
C LEU A 126 7.12 -13.88 -3.05
N ILE A 127 6.53 -14.68 -3.94
CA ILE A 127 6.07 -16.03 -3.62
C ILE A 127 7.25 -16.92 -3.27
N VAL A 128 8.28 -16.95 -4.12
CA VAL A 128 9.46 -17.80 -3.92
C VAL A 128 10.23 -17.41 -2.65
N ASN A 129 10.51 -16.12 -2.46
CA ASN A 129 11.20 -15.64 -1.26
C ASN A 129 10.45 -16.01 0.02
N ASN A 130 9.12 -15.89 0.02
CA ASN A 130 8.31 -16.24 1.19
C ASN A 130 8.30 -17.76 1.48
N GLN A 131 8.51 -18.61 0.47
CA GLN A 131 8.61 -20.07 0.65
C GLN A 131 9.94 -20.49 1.32
N LEU A 132 10.98 -19.67 1.26
CA LEU A 132 12.29 -19.98 1.88
C LEU A 132 12.25 -19.95 3.41
N GLY A 133 11.27 -19.26 4.01
CA GLY A 133 11.15 -19.12 5.47
C GLY A 133 12.19 -18.20 6.12
N HIS A 134 13.05 -17.55 5.33
CA HIS A 134 14.01 -16.53 5.77
C HIS A 134 14.15 -15.44 4.70
N ILE A 135 14.77 -14.30 5.07
CA ILE A 135 15.07 -13.24 4.10
C ILE A 135 16.27 -13.68 3.25
N PRO A 136 16.16 -13.76 1.92
CA PRO A 136 17.28 -14.13 1.06
C PRO A 136 18.28 -12.98 0.91
N GLU A 137 19.58 -13.28 0.94
CA GLU A 137 20.65 -12.27 0.86
C GLU A 137 20.89 -11.74 -0.56
N SER A 138 20.68 -12.58 -1.58
CA SER A 138 20.90 -12.26 -2.99
C SER A 138 19.64 -12.45 -3.82
N LYS A 139 19.63 -11.87 -5.02
CA LYS A 139 18.61 -12.16 -6.03
C LYS A 139 18.73 -13.63 -6.40
N LEU A 140 17.62 -14.36 -6.32
CA LEU A 140 17.58 -15.71 -6.85
C LEU A 140 17.84 -15.63 -8.35
N ASN A 141 18.75 -16.46 -8.86
CA ASN A 141 18.96 -16.63 -10.30
C ASN A 141 17.79 -17.43 -10.89
N THR A 142 16.60 -16.84 -10.86
CA THR A 142 15.44 -17.35 -11.56
C THR A 142 15.25 -16.45 -12.76
N GLU A 143 15.81 -16.87 -13.89
CA GLU A 143 15.57 -16.24 -15.18
C GLU A 143 14.06 -16.26 -15.46
N LEU A 144 13.45 -15.07 -15.48
CA LEU A 144 12.17 -14.75 -16.10
C LEU A 144 12.37 -13.49 -16.95
#